data_AF-A0A3D4ZXP6-F1
#
_entry.id   AF-A0A3D4ZXP6-F1
#
_cell.length_a   1.000
_cell.length_b   1.000
_cell.length_c   1.000
_cell.angle_alpha   90.00
_cell.angle_beta   90.00
_cell.angle_gamma   90.00
#
_symmetry.space_group_name_H-M   'P 1'
#
loop_
_entity.id
_entity.type
_entity.pdbx_description
1 polymer ?
#
loop_
_entity_poly.entity_id
_entity_poly.type
_entity_poly.pdbx_seq_one_letter_code
_entity_poly.pdbx_strand_id
1 'polypeptide(L)'
;MTDNRGPDQQRPQPGDAAELPPDPQAPASEATGADHSELLDDVLDIAEAGAAAPEQTAPTRPAQKHRAAVEPEPEQTPETPPIPQVDVVDLLPAVVIAGLLVYLFRANLSWLFQTWRLDEYYTHGFLIPLISAYIIYRQAGSLAALPKTGHVWSIVVLAPTICLHFAATYLDVNFAVSFALIGWLVGLTWLLWGWPVLTRLLFPLAFLGFMVPLGKLLIDQVSQPMQVLGARMAGISAQMLGMRLEIDGVSLETPDYTFEVAEACSGLKSAIAMLALGALLAYLVKAPTWKRLLIFASSLPVAILANAVRIWLTVMLGTALGHEAAEGFFHTASGMLVFVLAFLGLIGVTVLLRCRRLRDDI
;
A
#
# COMPACT_ATOMS: atom_id res chain seq x y z
N MET A 1 55.16 -50.78 12.39
CA MET A 1 56.63 -50.94 12.26
C MET A 1 57.01 -50.19 11.01
N THR A 2 57.31 -48.90 11.07
CA THR A 2 58.55 -48.35 11.63
C THR A 2 58.32 -47.06 12.41
N ASP A 3 59.15 -46.92 13.45
CA ASP A 3 59.25 -45.85 14.44
C ASP A 3 60.33 -44.86 13.99
N ASN A 4 60.14 -43.55 14.20
CA ASN A 4 61.25 -42.66 14.54
C ASN A 4 60.79 -41.36 15.20
N ARG A 5 61.32 -41.11 16.40
CA ARG A 5 61.04 -39.98 17.28
C ARG A 5 62.13 -38.89 17.21
N GLY A 6 61.70 -37.64 17.40
CA GLY A 6 62.39 -36.59 18.19
C GLY A 6 62.96 -35.39 17.40
N PRO A 7 63.23 -34.22 18.07
CA PRO A 7 62.97 -33.86 19.47
C PRO A 7 62.16 -32.55 19.69
N ASP A 8 61.75 -32.36 20.95
CA ASP A 8 61.16 -31.16 21.55
C ASP A 8 61.96 -29.86 21.37
N GLN A 9 61.25 -28.72 21.21
CA GLN A 9 61.69 -27.43 21.76
C GLN A 9 60.53 -26.39 21.90
N GLN A 10 60.09 -26.25 23.15
CA GLN A 10 59.78 -25.03 23.92
C GLN A 10 58.69 -24.02 23.46
N ARG A 11 57.61 -24.02 24.25
CA ARG A 11 56.56 -23.01 24.40
C ARG A 11 56.99 -21.94 25.42
N PRO A 12 56.81 -20.63 25.20
CA PRO A 12 56.95 -19.62 26.26
C PRO A 12 55.64 -19.44 27.06
N GLN A 13 55.77 -19.28 28.38
CA GLN A 13 54.71 -19.00 29.34
C GLN A 13 54.39 -17.49 29.45
N PRO A 14 53.18 -17.11 29.94
CA PRO A 14 52.77 -15.72 30.14
C PRO A 14 53.08 -15.23 31.56
N GLY A 15 53.61 -14.02 31.69
CA GLY A 15 53.74 -13.33 32.97
C GLY A 15 54.65 -12.12 32.89
N ASP A 16 54.08 -10.92 32.97
CA ASP A 16 54.50 -9.90 33.93
C ASP A 16 53.46 -8.77 33.98
N ALA A 17 52.81 -8.66 35.13
CA ALA A 17 51.96 -7.56 35.52
C ALA A 17 52.82 -6.44 36.11
N ALA A 18 52.51 -5.18 35.79
CA ALA A 18 53.02 -4.02 36.49
C ALA A 18 51.87 -3.03 36.75
N GLU A 19 51.78 -2.60 38.00
CA GLU A 19 50.71 -1.83 38.64
C GLU A 19 51.14 -0.34 38.81
N LEU A 20 50.29 0.59 38.32
CA LEU A 20 49.89 1.98 38.72
C LEU A 20 50.79 2.88 39.63
N PRO A 21 50.74 4.25 39.52
CA PRO A 21 49.65 5.08 40.12
C PRO A 21 49.35 6.45 39.38
N PRO A 22 48.68 7.49 39.93
CA PRO A 22 47.33 7.94 39.54
C PRO A 22 47.17 9.39 38.98
N ASP A 23 45.98 9.66 38.39
CA ASP A 23 45.12 10.88 38.19
C ASP A 23 45.69 12.31 38.45
N PRO A 24 45.30 13.41 37.73
CA PRO A 24 43.90 13.85 37.52
C PRO A 24 43.56 14.60 36.20
N GLN A 25 42.30 14.52 35.75
CA GLN A 25 41.40 15.64 35.33
C GLN A 25 40.36 15.23 34.26
N ALA A 26 39.09 15.26 34.68
CA ALA A 26 37.90 15.29 33.83
C ALA A 26 37.71 16.69 33.19
N PRO A 27 36.83 16.82 32.17
CA PRO A 27 35.44 17.14 32.53
C PRO A 27 34.34 16.50 31.65
N ALA A 28 33.17 16.45 32.30
CA ALA A 28 31.81 16.60 31.78
C ALA A 28 31.20 15.53 30.85
N SER A 29 30.30 14.76 31.45
CA SER A 29 29.17 14.09 30.81
C SER A 29 28.18 15.10 30.21
N GLU A 30 27.75 14.89 28.98
CA GLU A 30 26.40 15.28 28.56
C GLU A 30 25.72 14.08 27.90
N ALA A 31 24.62 13.68 28.53
CA ALA A 31 23.75 12.61 28.14
C ALA A 31 22.93 13.00 26.91
N THR A 32 22.78 12.09 25.97
CA THR A 32 21.62 12.02 25.06
C THR A 32 21.24 10.56 24.93
N GLY A 33 20.62 10.03 25.99
CA GLY A 33 19.80 8.84 25.89
C GLY A 33 18.55 9.22 25.12
N ALA A 34 18.47 8.80 23.86
CA ALA A 34 17.19 8.66 23.19
C ALA A 34 16.51 7.45 23.83
N ASP A 35 15.53 7.73 24.69
CA ASP A 35 14.81 6.73 25.45
C ASP A 35 13.99 5.86 24.49
N HIS A 36 14.37 4.57 24.37
CA HIS A 36 13.65 3.59 23.57
C HIS A 36 12.25 3.26 24.16
N SER A 37 11.91 3.78 25.35
CA SER A 37 10.58 3.65 25.95
C SER A 37 9.53 4.55 25.26
N GLU A 38 9.89 5.78 24.86
CA GLU A 38 8.94 6.73 24.23
C GLU A 38 8.41 6.22 22.88
N LEU A 39 9.21 5.46 22.13
CA LEU A 39 8.81 4.88 20.84
C LEU A 39 7.87 3.67 20.97
N LEU A 40 7.93 2.95 22.09
CA LEU A 40 7.04 1.83 22.38
C LEU A 40 5.72 2.31 22.97
N ASP A 41 5.76 3.35 23.81
CA ASP A 41 4.57 4.00 24.36
C ASP A 41 3.77 4.69 23.25
N ASP A 42 4.41 5.35 22.28
CA ASP A 42 3.75 5.94 21.11
C ASP A 42 3.06 4.89 20.19
N VAL A 43 3.54 3.63 20.18
CA VAL A 43 2.94 2.54 19.40
C VAL A 43 1.79 1.88 20.16
N LEU A 44 1.87 1.79 21.49
CA LEU A 44 0.82 1.24 22.34
C LEU A 44 -0.36 2.22 22.50
N ASP A 45 -0.11 3.53 22.55
CA ASP A 45 -1.16 4.56 22.59
C ASP A 45 -2.05 4.56 21.34
N ILE A 46 -1.52 4.13 20.20
CA ILE A 46 -2.31 3.96 18.96
C ILE A 46 -3.25 2.75 19.06
N ALA A 47 -2.91 1.73 19.85
CA ALA A 47 -3.76 0.57 20.07
C ALA A 47 -4.87 0.84 21.10
N GLU A 48 -4.60 1.64 22.13
CA GLU A 48 -5.57 1.96 23.19
C GLU A 48 -6.53 3.10 22.84
N ALA A 49 -6.12 4.05 21.99
CA ALA A 49 -6.99 5.14 21.51
C ALA A 49 -8.21 4.67 20.68
N GLY A 50 -8.28 3.38 20.34
CA GLY A 50 -9.45 2.74 19.73
C GLY A 50 -10.54 2.28 20.70
N ALA A 51 -10.35 2.37 22.03
CA ALA A 51 -11.23 1.73 23.01
C ALA A 51 -11.85 2.65 24.09
N ALA A 52 -11.53 3.95 24.14
CA ALA A 52 -12.04 4.84 25.20
C ALA A 52 -13.02 5.91 24.67
N ALA A 53 -14.29 5.81 25.08
CA ALA A 53 -15.28 6.88 24.94
C ALA A 53 -15.05 7.97 26.01
N PRO A 54 -15.23 9.27 25.71
CA PRO A 54 -14.92 10.31 26.68
C PRO A 54 -16.02 10.44 27.75
N GLU A 55 -15.58 10.43 29.01
CA GLU A 55 -16.35 10.65 30.24
C GLU A 55 -16.78 12.13 30.35
N GLN A 56 -18.08 12.38 30.48
CA GLN A 56 -18.63 13.73 30.62
C GLN A 56 -18.58 14.20 32.08
N THR A 57 -17.83 15.27 32.34
CA THR A 57 -17.81 16.00 33.62
C THR A 57 -19.12 16.74 33.87
N ALA A 58 -19.75 16.47 35.01
CA ALA A 58 -20.99 17.09 35.48
C ALA A 58 -20.81 18.58 35.86
N PRO A 59 -21.82 19.46 35.63
CA PRO A 59 -21.74 20.86 36.05
C PRO A 59 -22.32 21.10 37.45
N THR A 60 -21.63 21.94 38.22
CA THR A 60 -22.04 22.54 39.50
C THR A 60 -23.29 23.41 39.37
N ARG A 61 -24.22 23.27 40.32
CA ARG A 61 -25.55 23.92 40.40
C ARG A 61 -25.48 25.25 41.17
N PRO A 62 -26.14 26.33 40.70
CA PRO A 62 -26.55 27.41 41.60
C PRO A 62 -28.08 27.62 41.66
N ALA A 63 -28.50 27.88 42.90
CA ALA A 63 -29.70 28.55 43.42
C ALA A 63 -30.97 28.68 42.54
N GLN A 64 -32.01 27.99 43.01
CA GLN A 64 -33.39 28.03 42.52
C GLN A 64 -34.09 29.33 42.95
N LYS A 65 -34.46 30.19 41.98
CA LYS A 65 -35.40 31.30 42.18
C LYS A 65 -36.74 30.92 41.56
N HIS A 66 -37.80 31.02 42.37
CA HIS A 66 -39.19 30.77 42.00
C HIS A 66 -39.56 31.43 40.66
N ARG A 67 -40.03 30.63 39.70
CA ARG A 67 -40.72 31.09 38.49
C ARG A 67 -41.98 30.23 38.31
N ALA A 68 -43.09 30.90 38.01
CA ALA A 68 -44.43 30.34 37.93
C ALA A 68 -44.52 29.12 37.02
N ALA A 69 -45.46 28.21 37.33
CA ALA A 69 -45.76 27.02 36.55
C ALA A 69 -46.16 27.43 35.11
N VAL A 70 -45.28 27.12 34.17
CA VAL A 70 -45.57 27.10 32.73
C VAL A 70 -46.01 25.68 32.42
N GLU A 71 -47.20 25.51 31.86
CA GLU A 71 -47.64 24.20 31.34
C GLU A 71 -46.61 23.66 30.35
N PRO A 72 -46.28 22.36 30.38
CA PRO A 72 -45.34 21.79 29.42
C PRO A 72 -45.95 21.85 28.02
N GLU A 73 -45.35 22.66 27.17
CA GLU A 73 -45.55 22.61 25.72
C GLU A 73 -45.23 21.18 25.25
N PRO A 74 -46.08 20.54 24.43
CA PRO A 74 -45.85 19.16 24.01
C PRO A 74 -44.51 19.07 23.31
N GLU A 75 -43.63 18.23 23.86
CA GLU A 75 -42.32 17.90 23.32
C GLU A 75 -42.50 17.42 21.88
N GLN A 76 -42.17 18.30 20.92
CA GLN A 76 -42.11 17.93 19.51
C GLN A 76 -40.93 16.98 19.37
N THR A 77 -41.22 15.68 19.41
CA THR A 77 -40.30 14.63 18.98
C THR A 77 -39.70 15.07 17.65
N PRO A 78 -38.37 15.17 17.49
CA PRO A 78 -37.79 15.49 16.20
C PRO A 78 -38.24 14.40 15.22
N GLU A 79 -39.12 14.79 14.28
CA GLU A 79 -39.56 13.89 13.21
C GLU A 79 -38.31 13.34 12.55
N THR A 80 -38.10 12.03 12.68
CA THR A 80 -37.04 11.34 11.96
C THR A 80 -37.34 11.55 10.48
N PRO A 81 -36.44 12.18 9.70
CA PRO A 81 -36.72 12.44 8.30
C PRO A 81 -37.10 11.12 7.63
N PRO A 82 -38.19 11.09 6.86
CA PRO A 82 -38.69 9.85 6.27
C PRO A 82 -37.57 9.22 5.45
N ILE A 83 -37.30 7.93 5.71
CA ILE A 83 -36.36 7.16 4.88
C ILE A 83 -36.88 7.28 3.44
N PRO A 84 -36.10 7.83 2.50
CA PRO A 84 -36.56 7.97 1.12
C PRO A 84 -36.89 6.57 0.59
N GLN A 85 -38.18 6.33 0.33
CA GLN A 85 -38.65 5.09 -0.26
C GLN A 85 -38.16 5.09 -1.71
N VAL A 86 -37.10 4.34 -1.97
CA VAL A 86 -36.61 4.15 -3.34
C VAL A 86 -37.54 3.15 -4.00
N ASP A 87 -38.41 3.64 -4.89
CA ASP A 87 -39.31 2.77 -5.63
C ASP A 87 -38.51 1.85 -6.56
N VAL A 88 -38.92 0.58 -6.64
CA VAL A 88 -38.28 -0.44 -7.49
C VAL A 88 -38.27 -0.01 -8.97
N VAL A 89 -39.22 0.84 -9.36
CA VAL A 89 -39.35 1.40 -10.71
C VAL A 89 -38.22 2.39 -11.03
N ASP A 90 -37.73 3.13 -10.04
CA ASP A 90 -36.61 4.09 -10.21
C ASP A 90 -35.25 3.39 -10.31
N LEU A 91 -35.14 2.16 -9.80
CA LEU A 91 -33.95 1.31 -9.89
C LEU A 91 -33.84 0.56 -11.23
N LEU A 92 -34.96 0.35 -11.92
CA LEU A 92 -35.02 -0.48 -13.13
C LEU A 92 -34.04 -0.01 -14.24
N PRO A 93 -33.94 1.28 -14.59
CA PRO A 93 -33.00 1.73 -15.62
C PRO A 93 -31.54 1.46 -15.24
N ALA A 94 -31.18 1.68 -13.97
CA ALA A 94 -29.82 1.43 -13.49
C ALA A 94 -29.47 -0.07 -13.53
N VAL A 95 -30.40 -0.94 -13.14
CA VAL A 95 -30.24 -2.40 -13.23
C VAL A 95 -30.09 -2.86 -14.67
N VAL A 96 -30.90 -2.33 -15.59
CA VAL A 96 -30.80 -2.66 -17.03
C VAL A 96 -29.46 -2.21 -17.59
N ILE A 97 -29.01 -0.98 -17.30
CA ILE A 97 -27.70 -0.48 -17.75
C ILE A 97 -26.56 -1.35 -17.19
N ALA A 98 -26.60 -1.68 -15.90
CA ALA A 98 -25.61 -2.56 -15.28
C ALA A 98 -25.60 -3.95 -15.92
N GLY A 99 -26.78 -4.54 -16.18
CA GLY A 99 -26.92 -5.83 -16.87
C GLY A 99 -26.36 -5.79 -18.30
N LEU A 100 -26.62 -4.72 -19.05
CA LEU A 100 -26.08 -4.51 -20.39
C LEU A 100 -24.55 -4.35 -20.38
N LEU A 101 -23.99 -3.62 -19.41
CA LEU A 101 -22.54 -3.52 -19.24
C LEU A 101 -21.91 -4.87 -18.95
N VAL A 102 -22.46 -5.64 -18.01
CA VAL A 102 -21.98 -6.99 -17.69
C VAL A 102 -22.04 -7.89 -18.92
N TYR A 103 -23.14 -7.84 -19.67
CA TYR A 103 -23.29 -8.62 -20.89
C TYR A 103 -22.26 -8.24 -21.97
N LEU A 104 -22.09 -6.94 -22.23
CA LEU A 104 -21.17 -6.43 -23.26
C LEU A 104 -19.71 -6.73 -22.92
N PHE A 105 -19.34 -6.58 -21.64
CA PHE A 105 -17.98 -6.83 -21.15
C PHE A 105 -17.76 -8.25 -20.64
N ARG A 106 -18.69 -9.19 -20.82
CA ARG A 106 -18.62 -10.55 -20.24
C ARG A 106 -17.30 -11.29 -20.53
N ALA A 107 -16.78 -11.15 -21.76
CA ALA A 107 -15.53 -11.78 -22.16
C ALA A 107 -14.35 -11.15 -21.42
N ASN A 108 -14.31 -9.82 -21.36
CA ASN A 108 -13.27 -9.09 -20.64
C ASN A 108 -13.34 -9.32 -19.12
N LEU A 109 -14.53 -9.34 -18.52
CA LEU A 109 -14.73 -9.68 -17.11
C LEU A 109 -14.28 -11.11 -16.80
N SER A 110 -14.54 -12.06 -17.70
CA SER A 110 -14.02 -13.43 -17.54
C SER A 110 -12.49 -13.49 -17.63
N TRP A 111 -11.89 -12.70 -18.52
CA TRP A 111 -10.43 -12.58 -18.64
C TRP A 111 -9.81 -11.95 -17.39
N LEU A 112 -10.40 -10.86 -16.86
CA LEU A 112 -9.99 -10.24 -15.59
C LEU A 112 -10.05 -11.25 -14.44
N PHE A 113 -11.18 -11.96 -14.31
CA PHE A 113 -11.37 -12.97 -13.27
C PHE A 113 -10.31 -14.08 -13.33
N GLN A 114 -10.03 -14.61 -14.52
CA GLN A 114 -8.99 -15.63 -14.67
C GLN A 114 -7.59 -15.08 -14.41
N THR A 115 -7.31 -13.86 -14.85
CA THR A 115 -6.00 -13.23 -14.64
C THR A 115 -5.77 -12.98 -13.15
N TRP A 116 -6.73 -12.42 -12.42
CA TRP A 116 -6.59 -12.23 -10.97
C TRP A 116 -6.45 -13.54 -10.19
N ARG A 117 -6.98 -14.65 -10.73
CA ARG A 117 -6.87 -15.97 -10.10
C ARG A 117 -5.54 -16.65 -10.37
N LEU A 118 -4.99 -16.50 -11.58
CA LEU A 118 -3.87 -17.31 -12.08
C LEU A 118 -2.55 -16.53 -12.13
N ASP A 119 -2.62 -15.22 -12.33
CA ASP A 119 -1.45 -14.35 -12.41
C ASP A 119 -1.11 -13.78 -11.02
N GLU A 120 0.05 -14.17 -10.52
CA GLU A 120 0.56 -13.73 -9.23
C GLU A 120 0.70 -12.20 -9.11
N TYR A 121 1.00 -11.49 -10.20
CA TYR A 121 1.18 -10.03 -10.19
C TYR A 121 -0.13 -9.29 -9.88
N TYR A 122 -1.29 -9.87 -10.22
CA TYR A 122 -2.59 -9.19 -10.19
C TYR A 122 -3.63 -9.83 -9.25
N THR A 123 -3.20 -10.69 -8.33
CA THR A 123 -4.07 -11.29 -7.30
C THR A 123 -4.85 -10.27 -6.47
N HIS A 124 -4.28 -9.09 -6.23
CA HIS A 124 -4.95 -7.97 -5.55
C HIS A 124 -6.13 -7.37 -6.35
N GLY A 125 -6.25 -7.67 -7.65
CA GLY A 125 -7.25 -7.11 -8.55
C GLY A 125 -8.70 -7.37 -8.12
N PHE A 126 -8.97 -8.47 -7.41
CA PHE A 126 -10.29 -8.75 -6.83
C PHE A 126 -10.74 -7.70 -5.81
N LEU A 127 -9.79 -7.12 -5.06
CA LEU A 127 -10.09 -6.21 -3.97
C LEU A 127 -10.40 -4.79 -4.47
N ILE A 128 -9.81 -4.39 -5.61
CA ILE A 128 -9.96 -3.06 -6.19
C ILE A 128 -11.43 -2.67 -6.45
N PRO A 129 -12.24 -3.44 -7.21
CA PRO A 129 -13.65 -3.10 -7.44
C PRO A 129 -14.48 -3.11 -6.15
N LEU A 130 -14.15 -3.97 -5.18
CA LEU A 130 -14.82 -4.01 -3.87
C LEU A 130 -14.56 -2.73 -3.08
N ILE A 131 -13.31 -2.26 -3.03
CA ILE A 131 -12.93 -1.00 -2.40
C ILE A 131 -13.60 0.18 -3.10
N SER A 132 -13.57 0.22 -4.44
CA SER A 132 -14.26 1.27 -5.21
C SER A 132 -15.75 1.32 -4.90
N ALA A 133 -16.42 0.16 -4.88
CA ALA A 133 -17.83 0.06 -4.53
C ALA A 133 -18.11 0.50 -3.09
N TYR A 134 -17.26 0.12 -2.13
CA TYR A 134 -17.36 0.53 -0.73
C TYR A 134 -17.24 2.06 -0.58
N ILE A 135 -16.26 2.67 -1.25
CA ILE A 135 -16.05 4.13 -1.25
C ILE A 135 -17.27 4.87 -1.84
N ILE A 136 -17.87 4.32 -2.91
CA ILE A 136 -19.09 4.86 -3.50
C ILE A 136 -20.27 4.73 -2.52
N TYR A 137 -20.44 3.55 -1.91
CA TYR A 137 -21.49 3.28 -0.93
C TYR A 137 -21.45 4.26 0.24
N ARG A 138 -20.26 4.47 0.81
CA ARG A 138 -20.07 5.43 1.91
C ARG A 138 -20.41 6.87 1.54
N GLN A 139 -20.25 7.24 0.27
CA GLN A 139 -20.57 8.57 -0.22
C GLN A 139 -22.02 8.72 -0.69
N ALA A 140 -22.83 7.65 -0.70
CA ALA A 140 -24.17 7.63 -1.28
C ALA A 140 -25.07 8.77 -0.77
N GLY A 141 -25.07 9.05 0.54
CA GLY A 141 -25.83 10.16 1.12
C GLY A 141 -25.40 11.53 0.57
N SER A 142 -24.08 11.77 0.49
CA SER A 142 -23.54 13.02 -0.08
C SER A 142 -23.81 13.15 -1.58
N LEU A 143 -23.82 12.04 -2.31
CA LEU A 143 -24.10 12.01 -3.75
C LEU A 143 -25.58 12.30 -4.04
N ALA A 144 -26.49 11.83 -3.18
CA ALA A 144 -27.92 12.07 -3.31
C ALA A 144 -28.28 13.56 -3.17
N ALA A 145 -27.50 14.32 -2.39
CA ALA A 145 -27.69 15.75 -2.19
C ALA A 145 -27.17 16.63 -3.35
N LEU A 146 -26.38 16.06 -4.27
CA LEU A 146 -25.83 16.82 -5.40
C LEU A 146 -26.86 17.02 -6.51
N PRO A 147 -26.82 18.16 -7.22
CA PRO A 147 -27.70 18.39 -8.35
C PRO A 147 -27.38 17.41 -9.48
N LYS A 148 -28.38 16.63 -9.90
CA LYS A 148 -28.27 15.68 -11.01
C LYS A 148 -28.39 16.44 -12.32
N THR A 149 -27.25 16.80 -12.91
CA THR A 149 -27.13 17.61 -14.14
C THR A 149 -26.53 16.80 -15.27
N GLY A 150 -27.13 15.64 -15.57
CA GLY A 150 -26.72 14.76 -16.67
C GLY A 150 -26.54 15.54 -17.97
N HIS A 151 -25.43 15.32 -18.67
CA HIS A 151 -25.05 16.13 -19.83
C HIS A 151 -24.63 15.29 -21.04
N VAL A 152 -25.17 15.64 -22.22
CA VAL A 152 -24.79 15.08 -23.53
C VAL A 152 -23.29 15.24 -23.86
N TRP A 153 -22.60 16.24 -23.30
CA TRP A 153 -21.14 16.41 -23.48
C TRP A 153 -20.32 15.24 -22.95
N SER A 154 -20.91 14.35 -22.15
CA SER A 154 -20.31 13.04 -21.81
C SER A 154 -19.91 12.23 -23.04
N ILE A 155 -20.47 12.51 -24.22
CA ILE A 155 -20.06 11.93 -25.50
C ILE A 155 -18.56 12.11 -25.78
N VAL A 156 -17.93 13.17 -25.26
CA VAL A 156 -16.48 13.40 -25.38
C VAL A 156 -15.67 12.28 -24.71
N VAL A 157 -16.22 11.63 -23.69
CA VAL A 157 -15.62 10.48 -23.02
C VAL A 157 -16.19 9.16 -23.57
N LEU A 158 -17.49 9.09 -23.81
CA LEU A 158 -18.16 7.87 -24.27
C LEU A 158 -17.73 7.48 -25.68
N ALA A 159 -17.72 8.41 -26.66
CA ALA A 159 -17.36 8.08 -28.03
C ALA A 159 -15.96 7.45 -28.16
N PRO A 160 -14.87 8.04 -27.62
CA PRO A 160 -13.55 7.42 -27.74
C PRO A 160 -13.43 6.11 -26.96
N THR A 161 -14.12 5.95 -25.83
CA THR A 161 -14.07 4.70 -25.04
C THR A 161 -14.90 3.59 -25.67
N ILE A 162 -15.99 3.92 -26.38
CA ILE A 162 -16.72 3.00 -27.25
C ILE A 162 -15.83 2.57 -28.42
N CYS A 163 -15.19 3.51 -29.11
CA CYS A 163 -14.24 3.20 -30.19
C CYS A 163 -13.09 2.31 -29.70
N LEU A 164 -12.53 2.62 -28.52
CA LEU A 164 -11.48 1.84 -27.88
C LEU A 164 -11.97 0.42 -27.58
N HIS A 165 -13.18 0.25 -27.04
CA HIS A 165 -13.76 -1.07 -26.77
C HIS A 165 -13.80 -1.93 -28.04
N PHE A 166 -14.36 -1.40 -29.14
CA PHE A 166 -14.46 -2.16 -30.39
C PHE A 166 -13.10 -2.43 -31.04
N ALA A 167 -12.22 -1.42 -31.10
CA ALA A 167 -10.88 -1.58 -31.65
C ALA A 167 -10.04 -2.58 -30.84
N ALA A 168 -10.06 -2.48 -29.52
CA ALA A 168 -9.32 -3.39 -28.64
C ALA A 168 -9.87 -4.81 -28.68
N THR A 169 -11.20 -4.97 -28.79
CA THR A 169 -11.82 -6.30 -28.98
C THR A 169 -11.43 -6.91 -30.32
N TYR A 170 -11.39 -6.10 -31.38
CA TYR A 170 -10.96 -6.54 -32.72
C TYR A 170 -9.48 -6.95 -32.76
N LEU A 171 -8.63 -6.24 -32.03
CA LEU A 171 -7.18 -6.49 -31.94
C LEU A 171 -6.79 -7.50 -30.83
N ASP A 172 -7.75 -8.05 -30.10
CA ASP A 172 -7.55 -8.94 -28.94
C ASP A 172 -6.66 -8.34 -27.83
N VAL A 173 -6.84 -7.05 -27.55
CA VAL A 173 -6.07 -6.29 -26.53
C VAL A 173 -6.92 -6.13 -25.26
N ASN A 174 -6.99 -7.19 -24.45
CA ASN A 174 -7.89 -7.27 -23.29
C ASN A 174 -7.67 -6.19 -22.21
N PHE A 175 -6.44 -5.76 -21.95
CA PHE A 175 -6.18 -4.67 -20.98
C PHE A 175 -6.79 -3.34 -21.46
N ALA A 176 -6.76 -3.08 -22.78
CA ALA A 176 -7.36 -1.87 -23.36
C ALA A 176 -8.90 -1.92 -23.32
N VAL A 177 -9.50 -3.11 -23.48
CA VAL A 177 -10.94 -3.31 -23.22
C VAL A 177 -11.30 -3.00 -21.76
N SER A 178 -10.43 -3.35 -20.81
CA SER A 178 -10.64 -3.06 -19.38
C SER A 178 -10.57 -1.56 -19.09
N PHE A 179 -9.65 -0.82 -19.73
CA PHE A 179 -9.64 0.64 -19.65
C PHE A 179 -10.86 1.27 -20.34
N ALA A 180 -11.36 0.67 -21.43
CA ALA A 180 -12.61 1.09 -22.04
C ALA A 180 -13.79 0.92 -21.08
N LEU A 181 -13.87 -0.19 -20.33
CA LEU A 181 -14.90 -0.38 -19.27
C LEU A 181 -14.87 0.78 -18.26
N ILE A 182 -13.70 1.13 -17.74
CA ILE A 182 -13.55 2.25 -16.79
C ILE A 182 -14.00 3.56 -17.45
N GLY A 183 -13.61 3.79 -18.70
CA GLY A 183 -14.05 4.93 -19.49
C GLY A 183 -15.57 5.01 -19.69
N TRP A 184 -16.23 3.86 -19.91
CA TRP A 184 -17.69 3.79 -19.98
C TRP A 184 -18.32 4.11 -18.63
N LEU A 185 -17.78 3.61 -17.51
CA LEU A 185 -18.28 3.95 -16.18
C LEU A 185 -18.17 5.46 -15.90
N VAL A 186 -17.05 6.09 -16.27
CA VAL A 186 -16.86 7.55 -16.18
C VAL A 186 -17.87 8.29 -17.06
N GLY A 187 -17.97 7.91 -18.32
CA GLY A 187 -18.85 8.55 -19.30
C GLY A 187 -20.33 8.41 -18.94
N LEU A 188 -20.77 7.22 -18.51
CA LEU A 188 -22.14 6.97 -18.06
C LEU A 188 -22.44 7.71 -16.74
N THR A 189 -21.47 7.78 -15.83
CA THR A 189 -21.63 8.55 -14.59
C THR A 189 -21.90 10.03 -14.91
N TRP A 190 -21.13 10.59 -15.86
CA TRP A 190 -21.32 11.96 -16.31
C TRP A 190 -22.65 12.15 -17.06
N LEU A 191 -23.00 11.22 -17.95
CA LEU A 191 -24.24 11.28 -18.73
C LEU A 191 -25.48 11.28 -17.84
N LEU A 192 -25.51 10.41 -16.82
CA LEU A 192 -26.69 10.16 -15.99
C LEU A 192 -26.80 11.15 -14.82
N TRP A 193 -25.69 11.45 -14.14
CA TRP A 193 -25.70 12.23 -12.90
C TRP A 193 -24.99 13.59 -12.99
N GLY A 194 -24.25 13.85 -14.07
CA GLY A 194 -23.61 15.14 -14.31
C GLY A 194 -22.22 15.29 -13.70
N TRP A 195 -21.62 16.45 -13.97
CA TRP A 195 -20.26 16.78 -13.53
C TRP A 195 -20.05 16.78 -12.00
N PRO A 196 -20.98 17.32 -11.18
CA PRO A 196 -20.81 17.33 -9.72
C PRO A 196 -20.64 15.92 -9.14
N VAL A 197 -21.47 14.97 -9.58
CA VAL A 197 -21.38 13.57 -9.14
C VAL A 197 -20.11 12.90 -9.66
N LEU A 198 -19.74 13.12 -10.94
CA LEU A 198 -18.52 12.57 -11.49
C LEU A 198 -17.27 13.00 -10.71
N THR A 199 -17.14 14.29 -10.39
CA THR A 199 -15.96 14.79 -9.65
C THR A 199 -15.84 14.18 -8.26
N ARG A 200 -16.97 13.89 -7.59
CA ARG A 200 -16.98 13.19 -6.30
C ARG A 200 -16.59 11.71 -6.45
N LEU A 201 -16.96 11.09 -7.57
CA LEU A 201 -16.66 9.70 -7.90
C LEU A 201 -15.36 9.49 -8.69
N LEU A 202 -14.62 10.55 -9.01
CA LEU A 202 -13.44 10.44 -9.87
C LEU A 202 -12.37 9.52 -9.27
N PHE A 203 -12.16 9.58 -7.95
CA PHE A 203 -11.22 8.68 -7.28
C PHE A 203 -11.64 7.21 -7.35
N PRO A 204 -12.82 6.76 -6.85
CA PRO A 204 -13.17 5.35 -6.90
C PRO A 204 -13.24 4.80 -8.33
N LEU A 205 -13.59 5.63 -9.33
CA LEU A 205 -13.57 5.23 -10.73
C LEU A 205 -12.13 5.11 -11.27
N ALA A 206 -11.25 6.08 -11.00
CA ALA A 206 -9.85 6.01 -11.40
C ALA A 206 -9.10 4.87 -10.69
N PHE A 207 -9.48 4.57 -9.44
CA PHE A 207 -8.91 3.48 -8.64
C PHE A 207 -9.10 2.10 -9.30
N LEU A 208 -10.17 1.92 -10.10
CA LEU A 208 -10.37 0.71 -10.89
C LEU A 208 -9.21 0.46 -11.87
N GLY A 209 -8.42 1.47 -12.25
CA GLY A 209 -7.24 1.28 -13.08
C GLY A 209 -6.24 0.29 -12.49
N PHE A 210 -6.15 0.18 -11.16
CA PHE A 210 -5.27 -0.78 -10.49
C PHE A 210 -5.71 -2.24 -10.61
N MET A 211 -6.96 -2.50 -11.03
CA MET A 211 -7.42 -3.87 -11.28
C MET A 211 -6.97 -4.41 -12.65
N VAL A 212 -6.51 -3.53 -13.54
CA VAL A 212 -6.25 -3.87 -14.95
C VAL A 212 -4.86 -4.49 -15.09
N PRO A 213 -4.76 -5.77 -15.52
CA PRO A 213 -3.49 -6.39 -15.82
C PRO A 213 -2.84 -5.73 -17.02
N LEU A 214 -1.65 -5.16 -16.84
CA LEU A 214 -0.83 -4.69 -17.96
C LEU A 214 -0.32 -5.89 -18.77
N GLY A 215 -0.18 -5.72 -20.09
CA GLY A 215 0.30 -6.80 -20.96
C GLY A 215 1.73 -7.25 -20.59
N LYS A 216 2.04 -8.54 -20.81
CA LYS A 216 3.33 -9.16 -20.46
C LYS A 216 4.53 -8.35 -20.94
N LEU A 217 4.48 -7.82 -22.16
CA LEU A 217 5.55 -6.98 -22.70
C LEU A 217 5.89 -5.79 -21.79
N LEU A 218 4.87 -5.13 -21.22
CA LEU A 218 5.08 -3.98 -20.34
C LEU A 218 5.61 -4.40 -18.97
N ILE A 219 5.14 -5.56 -18.47
CA ILE A 219 5.66 -6.17 -17.23
C ILE A 219 7.15 -6.47 -17.39
N ASP A 220 7.54 -7.17 -18.47
CA ASP A 220 8.94 -7.57 -18.72
C ASP A 220 9.86 -6.34 -18.80
N GLN A 221 9.43 -5.27 -19.49
CA GLN A 221 10.18 -4.02 -19.66
C GLN A 221 10.42 -3.26 -18.36
N VAL A 222 9.55 -3.42 -17.36
CA VAL A 222 9.69 -2.78 -16.04
C VAL A 222 10.38 -3.72 -15.05
N SER A 223 10.09 -5.01 -15.13
CA SER A 223 10.62 -6.05 -14.25
C SER A 223 12.14 -6.13 -14.32
N GLN A 224 12.72 -6.10 -15.54
CA GLN A 224 14.16 -6.23 -15.74
C GLN A 224 14.96 -5.07 -15.10
N PRO A 225 14.66 -3.79 -15.37
CA PRO A 225 15.32 -2.67 -14.68
C PRO A 225 15.19 -2.72 -13.16
N MET A 226 14.03 -3.14 -12.64
CA MET A 226 13.82 -3.28 -11.20
C MET A 226 14.67 -4.38 -10.59
N GLN A 227 14.87 -5.51 -11.30
CA GLN A 227 15.77 -6.59 -10.87
C GLN A 227 17.22 -6.10 -10.78
N VAL A 228 17.72 -5.47 -11.84
CA VAL A 228 19.09 -4.93 -11.87
C VAL A 228 19.31 -3.90 -10.76
N LEU A 229 18.34 -3.00 -10.56
CA LEU A 229 18.42 -2.01 -9.49
C LEU A 229 18.41 -2.67 -8.11
N GLY A 230 17.55 -3.67 -7.90
CA GLY A 230 17.47 -4.45 -6.66
C GLY A 230 18.78 -5.20 -6.37
N ALA A 231 19.32 -5.91 -7.36
CA ALA A 231 20.60 -6.62 -7.29
C ALA A 231 21.73 -5.65 -6.93
N ARG A 232 21.81 -4.50 -7.61
CA ARG A 232 22.84 -3.49 -7.35
C ARG A 232 22.76 -2.92 -5.93
N MET A 233 21.56 -2.57 -5.45
CA MET A 233 21.40 -2.05 -4.09
C MET A 233 21.78 -3.11 -3.04
N ALA A 234 21.36 -4.35 -3.24
CA ALA A 234 21.70 -5.45 -2.35
C ALA A 234 23.20 -5.75 -2.35
N GLY A 235 23.83 -5.79 -3.53
CA GLY A 235 25.26 -6.02 -3.71
C GLY A 235 26.11 -4.92 -3.05
N ILE A 236 25.76 -3.64 -3.26
CA ILE A 236 26.45 -2.52 -2.60
C ILE A 236 26.30 -2.64 -1.08
N SER A 237 25.11 -2.96 -0.58
CA SER A 237 24.86 -3.11 0.86
C SER A 237 25.68 -4.26 1.46
N ALA A 238 25.82 -5.37 0.73
CA ALA A 238 26.65 -6.50 1.13
C ALA A 238 28.16 -6.16 1.10
N GLN A 239 28.64 -5.43 0.08
CA GLN A 239 30.02 -4.95 0.01
C GLN A 239 30.35 -4.00 1.17
N MET A 240 29.42 -3.12 1.56
CA MET A 240 29.58 -2.23 2.71
C MET A 240 29.76 -2.99 4.04
N LEU A 241 29.27 -4.23 4.12
CA LEU A 241 29.44 -5.11 5.29
C LEU A 241 30.64 -6.05 5.18
N GLY A 242 31.52 -5.83 4.21
CA GLY A 242 32.79 -6.55 4.06
C GLY A 242 32.72 -7.80 3.17
N MET A 243 31.58 -8.06 2.51
CA MET A 243 31.47 -9.18 1.58
C MET A 243 32.23 -8.89 0.27
N ARG A 244 33.04 -9.84 -0.17
CA ARG A 244 33.71 -9.77 -1.48
C ARG A 244 32.77 -10.36 -2.53
N LEU A 245 32.13 -9.48 -3.29
CA LEU A 245 31.29 -9.86 -4.42
C LEU A 245 31.46 -8.91 -5.60
N GLU A 246 31.27 -9.43 -6.79
CA GLU A 246 31.15 -8.68 -8.04
C GLU A 246 29.67 -8.58 -8.43
N ILE A 247 29.26 -7.43 -8.98
CA ILE A 247 27.88 -7.17 -9.39
C ILE A 247 27.88 -7.10 -10.92
N ASP A 248 27.29 -8.11 -11.58
CA ASP A 248 27.11 -8.14 -13.03
C ASP A 248 25.62 -8.29 -13.38
N GLY A 249 24.99 -7.18 -13.76
CA GLY A 249 23.56 -7.16 -14.09
C GLY A 249 22.67 -7.60 -12.93
N VAL A 250 22.10 -8.81 -13.04
CA VAL A 250 21.27 -9.46 -12.02
C VAL A 250 22.03 -10.52 -11.21
N SER A 251 23.29 -10.78 -11.55
CA SER A 251 24.17 -11.76 -10.91
C SER A 251 25.05 -11.09 -9.86
N LEU A 252 25.11 -11.70 -8.68
CA LEU A 252 25.98 -11.35 -7.57
C LEU A 252 26.97 -12.49 -7.38
N GLU A 253 28.19 -12.29 -7.86
CA GLU A 253 29.23 -13.31 -7.90
C GLU A 253 30.15 -13.21 -6.70
N THR A 254 30.38 -14.32 -6.01
CA THR A 254 31.38 -14.44 -4.95
C THR A 254 32.39 -15.52 -5.32
N PRO A 255 33.55 -15.62 -4.63
CA PRO A 255 34.52 -16.68 -4.90
C PRO A 255 33.95 -18.10 -4.75
N ASP A 256 32.94 -18.27 -3.90
CA ASP A 256 32.42 -19.58 -3.51
C ASP A 256 31.09 -19.93 -4.18
N TYR A 257 30.31 -18.92 -4.62
CA TYR A 257 28.99 -19.10 -5.23
C TYR A 257 28.56 -17.89 -6.07
N THR A 258 27.68 -18.12 -7.05
CA THR A 258 26.98 -17.07 -7.81
C THR A 258 25.50 -17.05 -7.41
N PHE A 259 24.97 -15.87 -7.07
CA PHE A 259 23.56 -15.68 -6.79
C PHE A 259 22.90 -14.84 -7.87
N GLU A 260 21.95 -15.43 -8.58
CA GLU A 260 21.20 -14.77 -9.62
C GLU A 260 19.83 -14.32 -9.09
N VAL A 261 19.51 -13.03 -9.25
CA VAL A 261 18.20 -12.50 -8.89
C VAL A 261 17.18 -12.92 -9.95
N ALA A 262 16.43 -14.00 -9.66
CA ALA A 262 15.38 -14.48 -10.54
C ALA A 262 14.27 -13.45 -10.80
N GLU A 263 13.51 -13.61 -11.89
CA GLU A 263 12.44 -12.67 -12.28
C GLU A 263 11.36 -12.49 -11.19
N ALA A 264 11.03 -13.57 -10.48
CA ALA A 264 10.12 -13.54 -9.33
C ALA A 264 10.59 -12.60 -8.21
N CYS A 265 11.87 -12.24 -8.21
CA CYS A 265 12.51 -11.35 -7.26
C CYS A 265 12.63 -9.88 -7.72
N SER A 266 12.04 -9.52 -8.86
CA SER A 266 11.97 -8.13 -9.35
C SER A 266 11.34 -7.14 -8.38
N GLY A 267 10.48 -7.63 -7.48
CA GLY A 267 9.70 -6.78 -6.58
C GLY A 267 8.51 -6.09 -7.27
N LEU A 268 8.27 -6.36 -8.56
CA LEU A 268 7.22 -5.73 -9.34
C LEU A 268 5.82 -6.05 -8.80
N LYS A 269 5.56 -7.30 -8.41
CA LYS A 269 4.31 -7.73 -7.75
C LYS A 269 3.97 -6.87 -6.54
N SER A 270 4.91 -6.73 -5.61
CA SER A 270 4.73 -5.90 -4.41
C SER A 270 4.63 -4.41 -4.76
N ALA A 271 5.36 -3.93 -5.77
CA ALA A 271 5.29 -2.52 -6.21
C ALA A 271 3.93 -2.15 -6.79
N ILE A 272 3.32 -2.99 -7.63
CA ILE A 272 1.98 -2.77 -8.19
C ILE A 272 0.94 -2.71 -7.05
N ALA A 273 0.98 -3.69 -6.13
CA ALA A 273 0.10 -3.70 -4.97
C ALA A 273 0.30 -2.48 -4.06
N MET A 274 1.56 -2.06 -3.86
CA MET A 274 1.90 -0.87 -3.07
C MET A 274 1.47 0.43 -3.74
N LEU A 275 1.48 0.53 -5.06
CA LEU A 275 0.93 1.69 -5.79
C LEU A 275 -0.58 1.79 -5.56
N ALA A 276 -1.32 0.68 -5.65
CA ALA A 276 -2.74 0.66 -5.35
C ALA A 276 -3.01 1.06 -3.89
N LEU A 277 -2.29 0.46 -2.95
CA LEU A 277 -2.43 0.78 -1.52
C LEU A 277 -2.02 2.22 -1.21
N GLY A 278 -0.96 2.73 -1.84
CA GLY A 278 -0.51 4.11 -1.73
C GLY A 278 -1.53 5.11 -2.25
N ALA A 279 -2.20 4.80 -3.37
CA ALA A 279 -3.28 5.62 -3.90
C ALA A 279 -4.49 5.66 -2.94
N LEU A 280 -4.84 4.50 -2.37
CA LEU A 280 -5.90 4.41 -1.37
C LEU A 280 -5.56 5.17 -0.09
N LEU A 281 -4.37 4.96 0.46
CA LEU A 281 -3.90 5.66 1.66
C LEU A 281 -3.86 7.18 1.43
N ALA A 282 -3.28 7.60 0.30
CA ALA A 282 -3.27 9.00 -0.10
C ALA A 282 -4.68 9.57 -0.24
N TYR A 283 -5.68 8.77 -0.62
CA TYR A 283 -7.07 9.21 -0.67
C TYR A 283 -7.75 9.33 0.69
N LEU A 284 -7.48 8.38 1.59
CA LEU A 284 -8.07 8.31 2.92
C LEU A 284 -7.46 9.33 3.89
N VAL A 285 -6.21 9.71 3.70
CA VAL A 285 -5.51 10.68 4.56
C VAL A 285 -6.04 12.11 4.35
N LYS A 286 -6.35 12.79 5.46
CA LYS A 286 -6.77 14.20 5.48
C LYS A 286 -5.55 15.11 5.41
N ALA A 287 -5.06 15.36 4.19
CA ALA A 287 -3.88 16.20 3.94
C ALA A 287 -4.01 17.04 2.65
N PRO A 288 -3.20 18.12 2.49
CA PRO A 288 -3.09 18.86 1.24
C PRO A 288 -2.70 17.95 0.06
N THR A 289 -3.16 18.29 -1.15
CA THR A 289 -2.95 17.49 -2.37
C THR A 289 -1.48 17.15 -2.62
N TRP A 290 -0.55 18.08 -2.36
CA TRP A 290 0.88 17.82 -2.54
C TRP A 290 1.43 16.74 -1.59
N LYS A 291 0.94 16.68 -0.34
CA LYS A 291 1.33 15.62 0.61
C LYS A 291 0.75 14.27 0.20
N ARG A 292 -0.51 14.26 -0.26
CA ARG A 292 -1.17 13.05 -0.77
C ARG A 292 -0.42 12.51 -2.00
N LEU A 293 -0.02 13.40 -2.91
CA LEU A 293 0.79 13.04 -4.07
C LEU A 293 2.17 12.51 -3.67
N LEU A 294 2.81 13.11 -2.66
CA LEU A 294 4.09 12.63 -2.12
C LEU A 294 3.96 11.25 -1.47
N ILE A 295 2.90 10.99 -0.70
CA ILE A 295 2.61 9.66 -0.13
C ILE A 295 2.46 8.63 -1.26
N PHE A 296 1.63 8.92 -2.26
CA PHE A 296 1.48 8.04 -3.42
C PHE A 296 2.79 7.83 -4.17
N ALA A 297 3.53 8.90 -4.49
CA ALA A 297 4.80 8.82 -5.19
C ALA A 297 5.86 8.04 -4.39
N SER A 298 5.81 8.09 -3.07
CA SER A 298 6.72 7.35 -2.19
C SER A 298 6.49 5.84 -2.17
N SER A 299 5.31 5.36 -2.57
CA SER A 299 5.00 3.92 -2.53
C SER A 299 5.93 3.11 -3.43
N LEU A 300 6.34 3.65 -4.57
CA LEU A 300 7.24 2.97 -5.50
C LEU A 300 8.69 2.90 -4.97
N PRO A 301 9.34 4.01 -4.56
CA PRO A 301 10.65 3.96 -3.90
C PRO A 301 10.65 3.06 -2.65
N VAL A 302 9.61 3.14 -1.82
CA VAL A 302 9.50 2.31 -0.61
C VAL A 302 9.40 0.82 -0.97
N ALA A 303 8.62 0.45 -1.99
CA ALA A 303 8.54 -0.94 -2.46
C ALA A 303 9.87 -1.43 -3.03
N ILE A 304 10.58 -0.59 -3.79
CA ILE A 304 11.91 -0.90 -4.34
C ILE A 304 12.93 -1.12 -3.21
N LEU A 305 12.95 -0.24 -2.21
CA LEU A 305 13.84 -0.35 -1.05
C LEU A 305 13.53 -1.61 -0.22
N ALA A 306 12.26 -1.89 0.05
CA ALA A 306 11.85 -3.11 0.75
C ALA A 306 12.29 -4.37 -0.01
N ASN A 307 12.20 -4.36 -1.35
CA ASN A 307 12.67 -5.46 -2.17
C ASN A 307 14.20 -5.61 -2.15
N ALA A 308 14.95 -4.50 -2.15
CA ALA A 308 16.41 -4.54 -2.02
C ALA A 308 16.86 -5.10 -0.67
N VAL A 309 16.18 -4.71 0.43
CA VAL A 309 16.42 -5.29 1.76
C VAL A 309 16.20 -6.79 1.74
N ARG A 310 15.13 -7.26 1.08
CA ARG A 310 14.89 -8.69 0.91
C ARG A 310 16.03 -9.38 0.15
N ILE A 311 16.42 -8.88 -1.02
CA ILE A 311 17.49 -9.50 -1.83
C ILE A 311 18.77 -9.56 -1.00
N TRP A 312 19.11 -8.46 -0.31
CA TRP A 312 20.27 -8.40 0.57
C TRP A 312 20.21 -9.46 1.68
N LEU A 313 19.08 -9.60 2.37
CA LEU A 313 18.88 -10.65 3.39
C LEU A 313 19.05 -12.06 2.80
N THR A 314 18.50 -12.32 1.61
CA THR A 314 18.66 -13.61 0.94
C THR A 314 20.12 -13.92 0.61
N VAL A 315 20.88 -12.93 0.13
CA VAL A 315 22.31 -13.08 -0.14
C VAL A 315 23.08 -13.39 1.15
N MET A 316 22.83 -12.63 2.22
CA MET A 316 23.49 -12.86 3.52
C MET A 316 23.19 -14.27 4.05
N LEU A 317 21.94 -14.72 3.97
CA LEU A 317 21.57 -16.05 4.41
C LEU A 317 22.16 -17.16 3.55
N GLY A 318 22.20 -16.98 2.23
CA GLY A 318 22.83 -17.92 1.31
C GLY A 318 24.30 -18.14 1.67
N THR A 319 25.03 -17.08 2.05
CA THR A 319 26.43 -17.19 2.49
C THR A 319 26.59 -17.87 3.84
N ALA A 320 25.67 -17.64 4.78
CA ALA A 320 25.81 -18.12 6.15
C ALA A 320 25.32 -19.56 6.35
N LEU A 321 24.27 -19.97 5.62
CA LEU A 321 23.55 -21.23 5.84
C LEU A 321 23.59 -22.18 4.64
N GLY A 322 24.19 -21.76 3.52
CA GLY A 322 24.26 -22.53 2.28
C GLY A 322 23.06 -22.32 1.34
N HIS A 323 23.20 -22.80 0.11
CA HIS A 323 22.28 -22.55 -1.01
C HIS A 323 20.84 -23.04 -0.75
N GLU A 324 20.67 -24.20 -0.11
CA GLU A 324 19.35 -24.79 0.17
C GLU A 324 18.50 -23.93 1.12
N ALA A 325 19.13 -23.17 2.03
CA ALA A 325 18.43 -22.27 2.95
C ALA A 325 17.90 -21.01 2.23
N ALA A 326 18.55 -20.57 1.15
CA ALA A 326 18.15 -19.42 0.36
C ALA A 326 17.00 -19.74 -0.63
N GLU A 327 16.98 -20.94 -1.21
CA GLU A 327 15.97 -21.34 -2.22
C GLU A 327 14.63 -21.83 -1.63
N GLY A 328 14.63 -22.39 -0.41
CA GLY A 328 13.42 -22.99 0.19
C GLY A 328 12.48 -21.99 0.89
N PHE A 329 12.71 -21.76 2.19
CA PHE A 329 11.80 -21.00 3.05
C PHE A 329 11.73 -19.51 2.71
N PHE A 330 12.86 -18.92 2.31
CA PHE A 330 12.93 -17.48 2.00
C PHE A 330 12.25 -17.12 0.69
N HIS A 331 12.15 -18.01 -0.30
CA HIS A 331 11.45 -17.70 -1.54
C HIS A 331 9.94 -17.45 -1.34
N THR A 332 9.26 -18.27 -0.53
CA THR A 332 7.82 -18.12 -0.27
C THR A 332 7.50 -17.14 0.85
N ALA A 333 8.29 -17.11 1.94
CA ALA A 333 8.06 -16.19 3.06
C ALA A 333 8.38 -14.73 2.72
N SER A 334 9.24 -14.49 1.72
CA SER A 334 9.78 -13.15 1.48
C SER A 334 8.85 -12.19 0.74
N GLY A 335 7.90 -12.67 -0.06
CA GLY A 335 6.95 -11.78 -0.76
C GLY A 335 6.06 -11.01 0.19
N MET A 336 5.54 -11.70 1.22
CA MET A 336 4.73 -11.08 2.27
C MET A 336 5.58 -10.17 3.16
N LEU A 337 6.81 -10.58 3.49
CA LEU A 337 7.76 -9.73 4.23
C LEU A 337 8.01 -8.41 3.51
N VAL A 338 8.30 -8.43 2.20
CA VAL A 338 8.51 -7.21 1.41
C VAL A 338 7.29 -6.32 1.42
N PHE A 339 6.10 -6.89 1.29
CA PHE A 339 4.86 -6.11 1.33
C PHE A 339 4.66 -5.45 2.70
N VAL A 340 4.87 -6.18 3.81
CA VAL A 340 4.75 -5.64 5.16
C VAL A 340 5.81 -4.55 5.41
N LEU A 341 7.08 -4.77 5.04
CA LEU A 341 8.13 -3.77 5.16
C LEU A 341 7.82 -2.51 4.33
N ALA A 342 7.33 -2.69 3.10
CA ALA A 342 6.92 -1.56 2.26
C ALA A 342 5.71 -0.83 2.83
N PHE A 343 4.74 -1.55 3.39
CA PHE A 343 3.58 -0.95 4.03
C PHE A 343 3.99 -0.13 5.26
N LEU A 344 4.80 -0.69 6.15
CA LEU A 344 5.34 0.02 7.31
C LEU A 344 6.16 1.24 6.91
N GLY A 345 6.99 1.13 5.86
CA GLY A 345 7.73 2.25 5.30
C GLY A 345 6.82 3.37 4.80
N LEU A 346 5.72 3.03 4.13
CA LEU A 346 4.73 3.99 3.64
C LEU A 346 3.96 4.67 4.78
N ILE A 347 3.64 3.92 5.85
CA ILE A 347 3.10 4.50 7.09
C ILE A 347 4.12 5.44 7.72
N GLY A 348 5.40 5.06 7.77
CA GLY A 348 6.50 5.91 8.23
C GLY A 348 6.59 7.23 7.46
N VAL A 349 6.50 7.20 6.13
CA VAL A 349 6.42 8.43 5.30
C VAL A 349 5.21 9.28 5.67
N THR A 350 4.05 8.64 5.87
CA THR A 350 2.81 9.34 6.24
C THR A 350 2.93 10.03 7.61
N VAL A 351 3.56 9.37 8.59
CA VAL A 351 3.84 9.91 9.93
C VAL A 351 4.87 11.05 9.84
N LEU A 352 5.93 10.89 9.07
CA LEU A 352 6.96 11.91 8.85
C LEU A 352 6.37 13.20 8.24
N LEU A 353 5.39 13.05 7.34
CA LEU A 353 4.65 14.19 6.77
C LEU A 353 3.61 14.80 7.71
N ARG A 354 3.51 14.29 8.95
CA ARG A 354 2.54 14.69 9.98
C ARG A 354 1.09 14.49 9.55
N CYS A 355 0.83 13.44 8.77
CA CYS A 355 -0.48 13.13 8.21
C CYS A 355 -1.20 12.04 9.02
N ARG A 356 -1.52 12.30 10.30
CA ARG A 356 -2.07 11.29 11.22
C ARG A 356 -3.61 11.15 11.19
N ARG A 357 -4.33 12.07 10.53
CA ARG A 357 -5.80 12.07 10.49
C ARG A 357 -6.32 11.47 9.19
N LEU A 358 -7.30 10.60 9.30
CA LEU A 358 -8.08 10.13 8.17
C LEU A 358 -9.21 11.11 7.84
N ARG A 359 -9.78 10.97 6.65
CA ARG A 359 -10.92 11.74 6.19
C ARG A 359 -12.19 11.25 6.85
N ASP A 360 -12.92 12.17 7.45
CA ASP A 360 -14.19 11.91 8.14
C ASP A 360 -15.38 11.95 7.16
N ASP A 361 -15.15 12.45 5.93
CA ASP A 361 -16.16 12.65 4.89
C ASP A 361 -16.37 11.44 3.98
N ILE A 362 -15.72 10.32 4.28
CA ILE A 362 -15.78 9.05 3.54
C ILE A 362 -16.01 7.92 4.52
#